data_AF-A0A7S9LUA2-F1
#
_entry.id   AF-A0A7S9LUA2-F1
#
_cell.length_a   1.000
_cell.length_b   1.000
_cell.length_c   1.000
_cell.angle_alpha   90.00
_cell.angle_beta   90.00
_cell.angle_gamma   90.00
#
_symmetry.space_group_name_H-M   'P 1'
#
loop_
_entity.id
_entity.type
_entity.pdbx_description
1 polymer ?
#
loop_
_entity_poly.entity_id
_entity_poly.type
_entity_poly.pdbx_seq_one_letter_code
_entity_poly.pdbx_strand_id
1 'polypeptide(L)'
;MQRFDRPAEPANPYPDGMVEIAEVRYDTALKLLRLRDAPKMRDGEDADFIVAVPYGVSWRPDGGGWRQIVVPGGLITDLVSVPRLARIIVSRVGPYLEAAIVHDYLYIAWQDVPGRRARDADRRFADDLFRELMREARVNRALVALIFTTVRLFGAGPFRRRDAERYADLSDPEVTAQLPFRTKAR
;
A
#
# COMPACT_ATOMS: atom_id res chain seq x y z
N MET A 1 -13.27 -13.38 8.64
CA MET A 1 -12.40 -13.23 7.47
C MET A 1 -11.05 -13.80 7.83
N GLN A 2 -10.64 -14.86 7.16
CA GLN A 2 -9.32 -15.45 7.29
C GLN A 2 -8.26 -14.43 6.86
N ARG A 3 -7.24 -14.25 7.71
CA ARG A 3 -6.11 -13.36 7.49
C ARG A 3 -4.83 -14.17 7.33
N PHE A 4 -3.90 -13.69 6.51
CA PHE A 4 -2.64 -14.35 6.22
C PHE A 4 -1.45 -13.41 6.40
N ASP A 5 -0.31 -14.05 6.64
CA ASP A 5 0.98 -13.41 6.82
C ASP A 5 1.75 -13.23 5.51
N ARG A 6 1.21 -13.63 4.35
CA ARG A 6 1.87 -13.54 3.04
C ARG A 6 0.84 -13.47 1.90
N PRO A 7 1.17 -12.88 0.74
CA PRO A 7 0.29 -12.91 -0.42
C PRO A 7 0.32 -14.29 -1.09
N ALA A 8 -0.65 -14.55 -1.96
CA ALA A 8 -0.70 -15.79 -2.74
C ALA A 8 0.55 -16.00 -3.61
N GLU A 9 1.08 -14.91 -4.17
CA GLU A 9 2.28 -14.89 -5.02
C GLU A 9 3.28 -13.85 -4.48
N PRO A 10 4.21 -14.22 -3.59
CA PRO A 10 5.19 -13.29 -3.05
C PRO A 10 6.23 -12.91 -4.11
N ALA A 11 6.40 -11.61 -4.33
CA ALA A 11 7.42 -11.03 -5.18
C ALA A 11 8.27 -10.05 -4.38
N ASN A 12 9.55 -9.89 -4.74
CA ASN A 12 10.39 -8.82 -4.20
C ASN A 12 10.13 -7.53 -5.02
N PRO A 13 9.47 -6.50 -4.46
CA PRO A 13 9.18 -5.28 -5.20
C PRO A 13 10.34 -4.27 -5.18
N TYR A 14 11.40 -4.52 -4.40
CA TYR A 14 12.45 -3.55 -4.16
C TYR A 14 13.63 -3.73 -5.14
N PRO A 15 14.31 -2.63 -5.51
CA PRO A 15 15.59 -2.70 -6.18
C PRO A 15 16.67 -3.34 -5.29
N ASP A 16 17.73 -3.87 -5.93
CA ASP A 16 18.85 -4.49 -5.22
C ASP A 16 19.63 -3.47 -4.35
N GLY A 17 19.69 -2.21 -4.79
CA GLY A 17 20.38 -1.11 -4.12
C GLY A 17 19.59 0.21 -4.16
N MET A 18 20.25 1.31 -3.78
CA MET A 18 19.65 2.64 -3.89
C MET A 18 19.52 3.02 -5.37
N VAL A 19 18.35 3.55 -5.72
CA VAL A 19 18.03 4.02 -7.07
C VAL A 19 17.29 5.35 -6.96
N GLU A 20 17.52 6.23 -7.92
CA GLU A 20 16.71 7.42 -8.11
C GLU A 20 15.57 7.10 -9.08
N ILE A 21 14.35 7.44 -8.69
CA ILE A 21 13.15 7.20 -9.51
C ILE A 21 12.98 8.40 -10.43
N ALA A 22 13.08 8.18 -11.74
CA ALA A 22 12.92 9.23 -12.74
C ALA A 22 11.46 9.40 -13.16
N GLU A 23 10.77 8.28 -13.37
CA GLU A 23 9.39 8.28 -13.86
C GLU A 23 8.57 7.18 -13.19
N VAL A 24 7.28 7.45 -13.05
CA VAL A 24 6.27 6.53 -12.55
C VAL A 24 5.00 6.60 -13.39
N ARG A 25 4.17 5.56 -13.34
CA ARG A 25 2.82 5.58 -13.89
C ARG A 25 1.92 4.58 -13.18
N TYR A 26 0.62 4.84 -13.22
CA TYR A 26 -0.41 3.91 -12.79
C TYR A 26 -0.78 2.97 -13.95
N ASP A 27 -0.69 1.66 -13.75
CA ASP A 27 -0.93 0.68 -14.81
C ASP A 27 -2.37 0.14 -14.79
N THR A 28 -2.98 0.03 -13.60
CA THR A 28 -4.32 -0.54 -13.44
C THR A 28 -5.24 0.36 -12.60
N ALA A 29 -6.55 0.12 -12.67
CA ALA A 29 -7.50 0.76 -11.77
C ALA A 29 -7.39 0.18 -10.36
N LEU A 30 -7.51 1.04 -9.34
CA LEU A 30 -7.63 0.61 -7.95
C LEU A 30 -9.07 0.19 -7.67
N LYS A 31 -9.26 -1.00 -7.09
CA LYS A 31 -10.55 -1.45 -6.56
C LYS A 31 -10.36 -1.79 -5.08
N LEU A 32 -11.05 -1.06 -4.21
CA LEU A 32 -11.03 -1.29 -2.77
C LEU A 32 -12.36 -1.90 -2.31
N LEU A 33 -12.28 -2.83 -1.36
CA LEU A 33 -13.42 -3.31 -0.58
C LEU A 33 -13.35 -2.70 0.81
N ARG A 34 -14.52 -2.32 1.31
CA ARG A 34 -14.74 -2.03 2.72
C ARG A 34 -15.90 -2.90 3.16
N LEU A 35 -15.59 -3.93 3.94
CA LEU A 35 -16.61 -4.90 4.41
C LEU A 35 -17.50 -4.25 5.47
N ARG A 36 -18.75 -4.69 5.54
CA ARG A 36 -19.75 -4.22 6.52
C ARG A 36 -19.33 -4.59 7.95
N ASP A 37 -18.85 -5.82 8.12
CA ASP A 37 -18.57 -6.42 9.43
C ASP A 37 -17.05 -6.62 9.66
N ALA A 38 -16.18 -5.90 8.92
CA ALA A 38 -14.73 -5.95 9.18
C ALA A 38 -14.48 -5.66 10.67
N PRO A 39 -13.72 -6.53 11.38
CA PRO A 39 -13.50 -6.35 12.81
C PRO A 39 -12.87 -4.98 13.02
N LYS A 40 -13.59 -4.09 13.72
CA LYS A 40 -13.00 -2.87 14.26
C LYS A 40 -11.84 -3.32 15.13
N MET A 41 -10.59 -3.08 14.74
CA MET A 41 -9.47 -3.33 15.63
C MET A 41 -9.62 -2.47 16.89
N ARG A 42 -9.00 -2.97 17.96
CA ARG A 42 -9.09 -2.73 19.42
C ARG A 42 -9.48 -1.32 19.95
N ASP A 43 -9.46 -0.28 19.13
CA ASP A 43 -9.74 1.11 19.50
C ASP A 43 -10.94 1.75 18.75
N GLY A 44 -11.65 1.01 17.89
CA GLY A 44 -12.94 1.44 17.33
C GLY A 44 -12.92 2.56 16.28
N GLU A 45 -11.75 3.13 15.94
CA GLU A 45 -11.59 4.26 14.99
C GLU A 45 -11.12 3.86 13.58
N ASP A 46 -10.57 2.66 13.42
CA ASP A 46 -9.84 2.24 12.23
C ASP A 46 -10.71 1.31 11.36
N ALA A 47 -10.83 1.62 10.07
CA ALA A 47 -11.58 0.83 9.11
C ALA A 47 -10.58 0.27 8.08
N ASP A 48 -10.40 -1.04 8.09
CA ASP A 48 -9.57 -1.73 7.13
C ASP A 48 -10.19 -1.64 5.73
N PHE A 49 -9.41 -1.18 4.76
CA PHE A 49 -9.68 -1.39 3.34
C PHE A 49 -8.95 -2.63 2.86
N ILE A 50 -9.54 -3.32 1.89
CA ILE A 50 -8.93 -4.49 1.26
C ILE A 50 -8.75 -4.19 -0.22
N VAL A 51 -7.54 -4.39 -0.74
CA VAL A 51 -7.28 -4.31 -2.18
C VAL A 51 -8.00 -5.48 -2.87
N ALA A 52 -9.06 -5.20 -3.63
CA ALA A 52 -9.98 -6.21 -4.14
C ALA A 52 -9.41 -7.07 -5.28
N VAL A 53 -8.49 -6.48 -6.05
CA VAL A 53 -7.80 -7.10 -7.19
C VAL A 53 -6.36 -6.59 -7.22
N PRO A 54 -5.40 -7.35 -7.77
CA PRO A 54 -4.03 -6.89 -7.89
C PRO A 54 -3.94 -5.48 -8.52
N TYR A 55 -3.21 -4.59 -7.87
CA TYR A 55 -3.11 -3.18 -8.26
C TYR A 55 -1.68 -2.84 -8.69
N GLY A 56 -1.52 -2.43 -9.96
CA GLY A 56 -0.22 -2.28 -10.61
C GLY A 56 0.21 -0.83 -10.80
N VAL A 57 1.46 -0.56 -10.46
CA VAL A 57 2.18 0.67 -10.83
C VAL A 57 3.53 0.32 -11.44
N SER A 58 4.02 1.16 -12.34
CA SER A 58 5.34 1.01 -12.94
C SER A 58 6.23 2.19 -12.61
N TRP A 59 7.52 1.93 -12.44
CA TRP A 59 8.54 2.95 -12.25
C TRP A 59 9.77 2.64 -13.10
N ARG A 60 10.58 3.64 -13.40
CA ARG A 60 11.91 3.44 -13.98
C ARG A 60 12.94 4.41 -13.37
N PRO A 61 14.19 3.97 -13.21
CA PRO A 61 15.28 4.89 -12.92
C PRO A 61 15.70 5.65 -14.18
N ASP A 62 16.49 6.71 -14.00
CA ASP A 62 17.07 7.42 -15.13
C ASP A 62 17.95 6.50 -15.97
N GLY A 63 17.79 6.55 -17.30
CA GLY A 63 18.47 5.67 -18.25
C GLY A 63 18.14 4.18 -18.14
N GLY A 64 17.17 3.77 -17.31
CA GLY A 64 16.80 2.36 -17.10
C GLY A 64 15.45 1.95 -17.69
N GLY A 65 15.21 0.64 -17.70
CA GLY A 65 13.94 0.05 -18.13
C GLY A 65 12.83 0.15 -17.09
N TRP A 66 11.58 0.06 -17.56
CA TRP A 66 10.40 0.00 -16.70
C TRP A 66 10.37 -1.27 -15.85
N ARG A 67 9.96 -1.10 -14.59
CA ARG A 67 9.78 -2.14 -13.59
C ARG A 67 8.40 -1.99 -12.97
N GLN A 68 7.69 -3.10 -12.83
CA GLN A 68 6.35 -3.12 -12.28
C GLN A 68 6.36 -3.50 -10.80
N ILE A 69 5.51 -2.84 -10.02
CA ILE A 69 5.14 -3.22 -8.66
C ILE A 69 3.65 -3.56 -8.69
N VAL A 70 3.33 -4.76 -8.23
CA VAL A 70 1.95 -5.23 -8.10
C VAL A 70 1.64 -5.36 -6.61
N VAL A 71 0.71 -4.54 -6.14
CA VAL A 71 0.11 -4.67 -4.82
C VAL A 71 -0.83 -5.88 -4.87
N PRO A 72 -0.65 -6.90 -4.02
CA PRO A 72 -1.47 -8.09 -4.05
C PRO A 72 -2.94 -7.80 -3.75
N GLY A 73 -3.84 -8.49 -4.46
CA GLY A 73 -5.23 -8.61 -4.03
C GLY A 73 -5.28 -9.25 -2.64
N GLY A 74 -6.15 -8.76 -1.78
CA GLY A 74 -6.26 -9.15 -0.38
C GLY A 74 -5.44 -8.28 0.56
N LEU A 75 -4.54 -7.39 0.10
CA LEU A 75 -3.82 -6.51 1.02
C LEU A 75 -4.79 -5.74 1.92
N ILE A 76 -4.59 -5.87 3.23
CA ILE A 76 -5.27 -5.09 4.26
C ILE A 76 -4.45 -3.83 4.47
N THR A 77 -5.10 -2.68 4.31
CA THR A 77 -4.52 -1.36 4.53
C THR A 77 -5.42 -0.55 5.44
N ASP A 78 -4.84 0.04 6.46
CA ASP A 78 -5.55 0.94 7.36
C ASP A 78 -5.63 2.37 6.79
N LEU A 79 -4.87 2.71 5.73
CA LEU A 79 -4.66 4.05 5.18
C LEU A 79 -4.26 5.10 6.24
N VAL A 80 -3.81 4.62 7.40
CA VAL A 80 -3.76 5.34 8.69
C VAL A 80 -2.38 5.19 9.35
N SER A 81 -1.43 4.51 8.71
CA SER A 81 0.00 4.44 9.06
C SER A 81 0.69 5.82 9.17
N VAL A 82 -0.01 6.90 8.85
CA VAL A 82 0.32 8.30 9.16
C VAL A 82 0.24 8.57 10.68
N PRO A 83 1.33 9.06 11.32
CA PRO A 83 1.33 9.45 12.73
C PRO A 83 0.14 10.36 13.07
N ARG A 84 -0.45 10.21 14.27
CA ARG A 84 -1.65 10.98 14.73
C ARG A 84 -1.63 12.47 14.38
N LEU A 85 -0.45 13.11 14.36
CA LEU A 85 -0.26 14.52 14.00
C LEU A 85 -0.57 14.86 12.52
N ALA A 86 -0.34 13.95 11.58
CA ALA A 86 -0.63 14.19 10.16
C ALA A 86 -2.06 13.77 9.75
N ARG A 87 -2.83 13.13 10.66
CA ARG A 87 -4.28 12.85 10.47
C ARG A 87 -5.14 14.13 10.37
N ILE A 88 -4.65 15.27 10.86
CA ILE A 88 -5.35 16.56 10.77
C ILE A 88 -5.35 17.11 9.34
N ILE A 89 -4.37 16.70 8.51
CA ILE A 89 -4.10 17.31 7.19
C ILE A 89 -4.46 16.37 6.03
N VAL A 90 -4.57 15.07 6.31
CA VAL A 90 -4.71 13.99 5.33
C VAL A 90 -6.11 13.38 5.50
N SER A 91 -7.06 13.76 4.63
CA SER A 91 -8.33 13.04 4.50
C SER A 91 -8.06 11.55 4.26
N ARG A 92 -8.81 10.64 4.92
CA ARG A 92 -8.63 9.18 4.72
C ARG A 92 -8.79 8.76 3.25
N VAL A 93 -9.54 9.54 2.48
CA VAL A 93 -9.76 9.35 1.04
C VAL A 93 -9.42 10.69 0.38
N GLY A 94 -8.27 10.74 -0.28
CA GLY A 94 -7.73 11.94 -0.93
C GLY A 94 -7.02 11.59 -2.24
N PRO A 95 -6.49 12.59 -2.97
CA PRO A 95 -5.85 12.38 -4.28
C PRO A 95 -4.54 11.58 -4.24
N TYR A 96 -4.08 11.17 -3.05
CA TYR A 96 -2.91 10.32 -2.83
C TYR A 96 -3.28 8.90 -2.42
N LEU A 97 -4.56 8.51 -2.44
CA LEU A 97 -5.03 7.21 -1.97
C LEU A 97 -4.29 6.05 -2.66
N GLU A 98 -4.24 6.08 -3.98
CA GLU A 98 -3.52 5.14 -4.83
C GLU A 98 -2.05 5.00 -4.43
N ALA A 99 -1.38 6.14 -4.25
CA ALA A 99 0.02 6.20 -3.86
C ALA A 99 0.24 5.67 -2.43
N ALA A 100 -0.70 5.93 -1.52
CA ALA A 100 -0.66 5.45 -0.13
C ALA A 100 -0.81 3.92 -0.06
N ILE A 101 -1.67 3.31 -0.88
CA ILE A 101 -1.81 1.85 -0.97
C ILE A 101 -0.49 1.19 -1.37
N VAL A 102 0.21 1.76 -2.36
CA VAL A 102 1.53 1.25 -2.77
C VAL A 102 2.57 1.43 -1.65
N HIS A 103 2.54 2.56 -0.94
CA HIS A 103 3.44 2.84 0.18
C HIS A 103 3.24 1.85 1.34
N ASP A 104 1.99 1.63 1.77
CA ASP A 104 1.65 0.67 2.83
C ASP A 104 2.11 -0.75 2.45
N TYR A 105 1.87 -1.17 1.21
CA TYR A 105 2.38 -2.45 0.71
C TYR A 105 3.91 -2.53 0.80
N LEU A 106 4.62 -1.52 0.30
CA LEU A 106 6.08 -1.48 0.35
C LEU A 106 6.64 -1.36 1.77
N TYR A 107 5.83 -0.99 2.76
CA TYR A 107 6.26 -0.99 4.16
C TYR A 107 6.30 -2.39 4.77
N ILE A 108 5.54 -3.32 4.22
CA ILE A 108 5.41 -4.68 4.74
C ILE A 108 5.97 -5.76 3.80
N ALA A 109 6.14 -5.48 2.50
CA ALA A 109 6.54 -6.46 1.49
C ALA A 109 7.90 -7.13 1.74
N TRP A 110 8.82 -6.48 2.47
CA TRP A 110 10.11 -7.10 2.84
C TRP A 110 9.93 -8.35 3.69
N GLN A 111 8.80 -8.46 4.40
CA GLN A 111 8.46 -9.62 5.23
C GLN A 111 8.04 -10.84 4.38
N ASP A 112 7.61 -10.60 3.13
CA ASP A 112 7.22 -11.65 2.19
C ASP A 112 8.43 -12.23 1.42
N VAL A 113 9.62 -11.62 1.53
CA VAL A 113 10.84 -12.07 0.87
C VAL A 113 11.65 -12.98 1.80
N PRO A 114 11.85 -14.27 1.46
CA PRO A 114 12.57 -15.23 2.31
C PRO A 114 13.97 -14.74 2.69
N GLY A 115 14.31 -14.86 3.98
CA GLY A 115 15.63 -14.48 4.51
C GLY A 115 15.89 -12.98 4.60
N ARG A 116 14.93 -12.13 4.21
CA ARG A 116 15.09 -10.67 4.24
C ARG A 116 14.71 -10.07 5.60
N ARG A 117 15.29 -8.90 5.87
CA ARG A 117 14.97 -8.05 7.02
C ARG A 117 14.69 -6.64 6.52
N ALA A 118 14.00 -5.83 7.32
CA ALA A 118 13.81 -4.41 7.06
C ALA A 118 15.15 -3.72 6.78
N ARG A 119 15.35 -3.21 5.56
CA ARG A 119 16.52 -2.41 5.19
C ARG A 119 16.12 -0.95 5.07
N ASP A 120 16.97 -0.03 5.50
CA ASP A 120 16.69 1.39 5.33
C ASP A 120 16.59 1.77 3.85
N ALA A 121 17.32 1.10 2.95
CA ALA A 121 17.19 1.30 1.51
C ALA A 121 15.77 1.00 0.99
N ASP A 122 15.13 -0.06 1.51
CA ASP A 122 13.78 -0.47 1.12
C ASP A 122 12.74 0.59 1.56
N ARG A 123 12.91 1.12 2.78
CA ARG A 123 12.08 2.24 3.27
C ARG A 123 12.28 3.51 2.46
N ARG A 124 13.54 3.88 2.18
CA ARG A 124 13.84 5.08 1.38
C ARG A 124 13.20 4.97 0.00
N PHE A 125 13.31 3.80 -0.64
CA PHE A 125 12.66 3.52 -1.90
C PHE A 125 11.14 3.65 -1.81
N ALA A 126 10.50 3.09 -0.77
CA ALA A 126 9.07 3.24 -0.55
C ALA A 126 8.65 4.71 -0.40
N ASP A 127 9.37 5.49 0.42
CA ASP A 127 9.10 6.91 0.64
C ASP A 127 9.28 7.74 -0.65
N ASP A 128 10.31 7.44 -1.45
CA ASP A 128 10.58 8.13 -2.72
C ASP A 128 9.54 7.78 -3.79
N LEU A 129 9.17 6.50 -3.92
CA LEU A 129 8.13 6.09 -4.85
C LEU A 129 6.79 6.71 -4.49
N PHE A 130 6.46 6.77 -3.19
CA PHE A 130 5.24 7.42 -2.72
C PHE A 130 5.19 8.90 -3.12
N ARG A 131 6.31 9.62 -2.98
CA ARG A 131 6.42 11.01 -3.42
C ARG A 131 6.20 11.17 -4.92
N GLU A 132 6.82 10.34 -5.75
CA GLU A 132 6.68 10.44 -7.20
C GLU A 132 5.27 10.04 -7.66
N LEU A 133 4.66 9.01 -7.07
CA LEU A 133 3.27 8.62 -7.36
C LEU A 133 2.27 9.72 -6.98
N MET A 134 2.46 10.41 -5.85
CA MET A 134 1.63 11.57 -5.51
C MET A 134 1.79 12.73 -6.50
N ARG A 135 3.02 12.96 -7.01
CA ARG A 135 3.26 13.98 -8.05
C ARG A 135 2.58 13.63 -9.36
N GLU A 136 2.65 12.35 -9.76
CA GLU A 136 1.97 11.83 -10.94
C GLU A 136 0.44 11.96 -10.80
N ALA A 137 -0.10 11.72 -9.61
CA ALA A 137 -1.51 11.95 -9.29
C ALA A 137 -1.88 13.45 -9.14
N ARG A 138 -0.95 14.36 -9.44
CA ARG A 138 -1.12 15.82 -9.38
C ARG A 138 -1.55 16.35 -8.00
N VAL A 139 -1.14 15.67 -6.94
CA VAL A 139 -1.34 16.14 -5.56
C VAL A 139 -0.62 17.46 -5.37
N ASN A 140 -1.22 18.38 -4.60
CA ASN A 140 -0.63 19.69 -4.32
C ASN A 140 0.81 19.55 -3.77
N ARG A 141 1.76 20.30 -4.33
CA ARG A 141 3.19 20.21 -4.00
C ARG A 141 3.50 20.43 -2.51
N ALA A 142 2.78 21.33 -1.84
CA ALA A 142 2.96 21.57 -0.41
C ALA A 142 2.49 20.37 0.42
N LEU A 143 1.37 19.76 0.02
CA LEU A 143 0.87 18.54 0.64
C LEU A 143 1.83 17.36 0.42
N VAL A 144 2.36 17.19 -0.80
CA VAL A 144 3.40 16.19 -1.09
C VAL A 144 4.61 16.38 -0.20
N ALA A 145 5.13 17.61 -0.10
CA ALA A 145 6.30 17.91 0.72
C ALA A 145 6.06 17.61 2.21
N LEU A 146 4.88 17.97 2.72
CA LEU A 146 4.47 17.70 4.10
C LEU A 146 4.37 16.20 4.39
N ILE A 147 3.65 15.45 3.55
CA ILE A 147 3.47 14.01 3.70
C ILE A 147 4.83 13.31 3.61
N PHE A 148 5.62 13.62 2.58
CA PHE A 148 6.95 13.05 2.39
C PHE A 148 7.88 13.31 3.58
N THR A 149 7.90 14.54 4.10
CA THR A 149 8.71 14.86 5.28
C THR A 149 8.26 14.06 6.51
N THR A 150 6.95 13.89 6.68
CA THR A 150 6.37 13.13 7.79
C THR A 150 6.80 11.66 7.74
N VAL A 151 6.66 10.98 6.60
CA VAL A 151 7.06 9.56 6.47
C VAL A 151 8.58 9.39 6.63
N ARG A 152 9.37 10.36 6.16
CA ARG A 152 10.83 10.34 6.32
C ARG A 152 11.27 10.39 7.79
N LEU A 153 10.62 11.25 8.59
CA LEU A 153 10.94 11.47 10.01
C LEU A 153 10.41 10.37 10.92
N PHE A 154 9.18 9.90 10.68
CA PHE A 154 8.47 9.01 11.63
C PHE A 154 8.27 7.58 11.12
N GLY A 155 8.56 7.28 9.86
CA GLY A 155 8.30 5.98 9.24
C GLY A 155 9.25 4.85 9.66
N ALA A 156 10.39 5.14 10.28
CA ALA A 156 11.41 4.13 10.59
C ALA A 156 10.93 3.06 11.60
N GLY A 157 10.14 3.47 12.60
CA GLY A 157 9.58 2.56 13.60
C GLY A 157 8.55 1.60 12.99
N PRO A 158 7.47 2.13 12.39
CA PRO A 158 6.47 1.31 11.69
C PRO A 158 7.07 0.36 10.66
N PHE A 159 8.00 0.83 9.82
CA PHE A 159 8.64 0.01 8.78
C PHE A 159 9.36 -1.24 9.32
N ARG A 160 9.96 -1.13 10.51
CA ARG A 160 10.69 -2.25 11.15
C ARG A 160 9.77 -3.18 11.93
N ARG A 161 8.53 -2.75 12.21
CA ARG A 161 7.56 -3.55 12.95
C ARG A 161 7.04 -4.65 12.03
N ARG A 162 6.95 -5.87 12.57
CA ARG A 162 6.30 -6.98 11.87
C ARG A 162 4.80 -6.90 12.05
N ASP A 163 4.09 -7.31 11.01
CA ASP A 163 2.65 -7.45 11.03
C ASP A 163 2.29 -8.85 10.52
N ALA A 164 1.52 -9.60 11.31
CA ALA A 164 1.13 -10.96 10.98
C ALA A 164 -0.18 -11.02 10.18
N GLU A 165 -0.95 -9.94 10.15
CA GLU A 165 -2.31 -9.89 9.60
C GLU A 165 -2.37 -8.94 8.40
N ARG A 166 -1.55 -9.22 7.37
CA ARG A 166 -1.32 -8.33 6.23
C ARG A 166 -2.30 -8.52 5.08
N TYR A 167 -2.81 -9.73 4.91
CA TYR A 167 -3.63 -10.09 3.76
C TYR A 167 -4.93 -10.76 4.20
N ALA A 168 -6.00 -10.52 3.46
CA ALA A 168 -7.31 -11.11 3.58
C ALA A 168 -7.52 -12.19 2.52
N ASP A 169 -8.16 -13.29 2.87
CA ASP A 169 -8.70 -14.23 1.88
C ASP A 169 -9.93 -13.63 1.20
N LEU A 170 -9.78 -13.20 -0.06
CA LEU A 170 -10.90 -12.67 -0.85
C LEU A 170 -11.91 -13.76 -1.26
N SER A 171 -11.55 -15.03 -1.17
CA SER A 171 -12.42 -16.17 -1.47
C SER A 171 -13.19 -16.66 -0.24
N ASP A 172 -12.91 -16.12 0.94
CA ASP A 172 -13.59 -16.46 2.19
C ASP A 172 -15.12 -16.29 2.04
N PRO A 173 -15.92 -17.29 2.44
CA PRO A 173 -17.38 -17.19 2.47
C PRO A 173 -17.91 -15.92 3.16
N GLU A 174 -17.27 -15.45 4.23
CA GLU A 174 -17.66 -14.24 4.95
C GLU A 174 -17.41 -12.96 4.13
N VAL A 175 -16.35 -12.94 3.32
CA VAL A 175 -16.05 -11.82 2.41
C VAL A 175 -17.00 -11.85 1.23
N THR A 176 -17.12 -13.00 0.58
CA THR A 176 -17.95 -13.18 -0.62
C THR A 176 -19.44 -12.95 -0.35
N ALA A 177 -19.96 -13.31 0.84
CA ALA A 177 -21.34 -13.06 1.24
C ALA A 177 -21.68 -11.55 1.35
N GLN A 178 -20.68 -10.69 1.51
CA GLN A 178 -20.87 -9.24 1.61
C GLN A 178 -20.71 -8.51 0.26
N LEU A 179 -20.22 -9.19 -0.78
CA LEU A 179 -20.11 -8.62 -2.12
C LEU A 179 -21.47 -8.68 -2.82
N PRO A 180 -21.87 -7.66 -3.61
CA PRO A 180 -23.16 -7.64 -4.26
C PRO A 180 -23.34 -8.87 -5.17
N PHE A 181 -24.59 -9.32 -5.30
CA PHE A 181 -24.99 -10.48 -6.09
C PHE A 181 -24.24 -10.55 -7.42
N ARG A 182 -23.69 -11.73 -7.76
CA ARG A 182 -23.17 -12.04 -9.11
C ARG A 182 -24.16 -11.51 -10.14
N THR A 183 -23.83 -10.42 -10.81
CA THR A 183 -24.56 -10.04 -12.01
C THR A 183 -24.31 -11.18 -12.99
N LYS A 184 -25.34 -12.00 -13.27
CA LYS A 184 -25.30 -12.89 -14.42
C LYS A 184 -24.94 -12.00 -15.60
N ALA A 185 -23.77 -12.25 -16.22
CA ALA A 185 -23.47 -11.66 -17.51
C ALA A 185 -24.66 -11.98 -18.42
N ARG A 186 -25.34 -10.93 -18.89
CA ARG A 186 -26.32 -11.03 -19.96
C ARG A 186 -25.58 -11.05 -21.29
#